data_AF-A0A1V2A3V3-F1
#
_entry.id   AF-A0A1V2A3V3-F1
#
_cell.length_a   1.000
_cell.length_b   1.000
_cell.length_c   1.000
_cell.angle_alpha   90.00
_cell.angle_beta   90.00
_cell.angle_gamma   90.00
#
_symmetry.space_group_name_H-M   'P 1'
#
loop_
_entity.id
_entity.type
_entity.pdbx_description
1 polymer ?
#
loop_
_entity_poly.entity_id
_entity_poly.type
_entity_poly.pdbx_seq_one_letter_code
_entity_poly.pdbx_strand_id
1 'polypeptide(L)' 'MTNWKEAYVRLWKGRSIANIEEAMENELLDKMNHPRLRKKVELKFFESVRRVNASELTDAEKLELISAYITCMEKLKEND' A
#
# COMPACT_ATOMS: atom_id res chain seq x y z
N MET A 1 -6.42 14.48 -13.55
CA MET A 1 -5.88 14.16 -12.22
C MET A 1 -5.98 12.67 -12.08
N THR A 2 -4.84 12.01 -11.94
CA THR A 2 -4.86 10.56 -11.76
C THR A 2 -5.26 10.27 -10.32
N ASN A 3 -5.96 9.15 -10.10
CA ASN A 3 -6.46 8.80 -8.78
C ASN A 3 -5.60 7.65 -8.25
N TRP A 4 -4.83 7.88 -7.19
CA TRP A 4 -4.01 6.85 -6.56
C TRP A 4 -4.80 5.57 -6.22
N LYS A 5 -6.11 5.70 -5.97
CA LYS A 5 -7.02 4.56 -5.75
C LYS A 5 -7.10 3.64 -6.96
N GLU A 6 -7.18 4.20 -8.17
CA GLU A 6 -7.20 3.44 -9.42
C GLU A 6 -5.82 2.83 -9.73
N ALA A 7 -4.74 3.54 -9.38
CA ALA A 7 -3.38 3.01 -9.48
C ALA A 7 -3.17 1.82 -8.52
N TYR A 8 -3.69 1.90 -7.29
CA TYR A 8 -3.65 0.82 -6.31
C TYR A 8 -4.37 -0.45 -6.82
N VAL A 9 -5.58 -0.31 -7.36
CA VAL A 9 -6.34 -1.44 -7.91
C VAL A 9 -5.59 -2.09 -9.09
N ARG A 10 -4.96 -1.29 -9.96
CA ARG A 10 -4.14 -1.80 -11.07
C ARG A 10 -2.85 -2.47 -10.62
N LEU A 11 -2.25 -2.01 -9.52
CA LEU A 11 -1.06 -2.64 -8.94
C LEU A 11 -1.40 -4.04 -8.38
N TRP A 12 -2.60 -4.18 -7.82
CA TRP A 12 -3.06 -5.36 -7.12
C TRP A 12 -4.11 -6.15 -7.90
N LYS A 13 -3.81 -6.43 -9.17
CA LYS A 13 -4.69 -7.23 -10.05
C LYS A 13 -5.04 -8.56 -9.39
N GLY A 14 -6.33 -8.89 -9.39
CA GLY A 14 -6.85 -10.14 -8.82
C GLY A 14 -7.24 -10.08 -7.34
N ARG A 15 -7.10 -8.93 -6.67
CA ARG A 15 -7.71 -8.71 -5.35
C ARG A 15 -9.08 -8.05 -5.51
N SER A 16 -10.11 -8.63 -4.88
CA SER A 16 -11.37 -7.90 -4.64
C SER A 16 -11.16 -6.92 -3.49
N ILE A 17 -11.13 -5.63 -3.81
CA ILE A 17 -10.91 -4.56 -2.85
C ILE A 17 -12.23 -3.82 -2.66
N ALA A 18 -12.88 -4.02 -1.51
CA ALA A 18 -14.10 -3.30 -1.15
C ALA A 18 -13.80 -1.89 -0.62
N ASN A 19 -12.75 -1.77 0.19
CA ASN A 19 -12.23 -0.50 0.69
C ASN A 19 -10.72 -0.44 0.46
N ILE A 20 -10.27 0.53 -0.34
CA ILE A 20 -8.86 0.66 -0.75
C ILE A 20 -7.98 1.15 0.40
N GLU A 21 -8.50 2.06 1.22
CA GLU A 21 -7.75 2.62 2.37
C GLU A 21 -7.53 1.53 3.42
N GLU A 22 -8.59 0.79 3.76
CA GLU A 22 -8.48 -0.37 4.65
C GLU A 22 -7.57 -1.46 4.07
N ALA A 23 -7.64 -1.72 2.76
CA ALA A 23 -6.77 -2.69 2.11
C ALA A 23 -5.29 -2.28 2.19
N MET A 24 -4.99 -0.99 2.05
CA MET A 24 -3.64 -0.46 2.19
C MET A 24 -3.14 -0.58 3.64
N GLU A 25 -3.97 -0.23 4.62
CA GLU A 25 -3.64 -0.40 6.05
C GLU A 25 -3.41 -1.88 6.39
N ASN A 26 -4.30 -2.76 5.94
CA ASN A 26 -4.20 -4.20 6.16
C ASN A 26 -2.94 -4.79 5.52
N GLU A 27 -2.50 -4.23 4.40
CA GLU A 27 -1.24 -4.59 3.77
C GLU A 27 -0.02 -4.14 4.58
N LEU A 28 -0.01 -2.88 5.05
CA LEU A 28 1.10 -2.36 5.85
C LEU A 28 1.20 -3.07 7.22
N LEU A 29 0.07 -3.45 7.80
CA LEU A 29 0.01 -4.23 9.04
C LEU A 29 0.17 -5.75 8.82
N ASP A 30 0.39 -6.18 7.58
CA ASP A 30 0.54 -7.57 7.17
C ASP A 30 -0.60 -8.49 7.65
N LYS A 31 -1.82 -7.95 7.77
CA LYS A 31 -2.97 -8.63 8.38
C LYS A 31 -3.47 -9.84 7.58
N MET A 32 -3.08 -9.96 6.30
CA MET A 32 -3.39 -11.12 5.46
C MET A 32 -2.56 -12.36 5.80
N ASN A 33 -1.47 -12.19 6.56
CA ASN A 33 -0.64 -13.29 7.04
C ASN A 33 -1.07 -13.72 8.46
N HIS A 34 -0.84 -15.01 8.78
CA HIS A 34 -1.05 -15.54 10.12
C HIS A 34 -0.29 -14.66 11.14
N PRO A 35 -0.85 -14.35 12.33
CA PRO A 35 -0.24 -13.42 13.29
C PRO A 35 1.24 -13.67 13.59
N ARG A 36 1.66 -14.95 13.64
CA ARG A 36 3.05 -15.36 13.89
C ARG A 36 4.03 -15.05 12.75
N LEU A 37 3.55 -14.78 11.54
CA LEU A 37 4.37 -14.52 10.35
C LEU A 37 4.35 -13.06 9.93
N ARG A 38 3.63 -12.20 10.66
CA ARG A 38 3.47 -10.79 10.30
C ARG A 38 4.81 -10.08 10.36
N LYS A 39 5.09 -9.33 9.30
CA LYS A 39 6.23 -8.42 9.21
C LYS A 39 5.91 -7.09 9.89
N LYS A 40 6.96 -6.39 10.32
CA LYS A 40 6.85 -5.02 10.82
C LYS A 40 6.36 -4.08 9.72
N VAL A 41 5.65 -3.04 10.13
CA VAL A 41 5.03 -2.06 9.24
C VAL A 41 6.06 -1.35 8.35
N GLU A 42 7.27 -1.07 8.84
CA GLU A 42 8.35 -0.47 8.04
C GLU A 42 8.82 -1.38 6.91
N LEU A 43 8.91 -2.69 7.18
CA LEU A 43 9.31 -3.66 6.17
C LEU A 43 8.22 -3.80 5.11
N LYS A 44 6.94 -3.80 5.51
CA LYS A 44 5.81 -3.81 4.58
C LYS A 44 5.76 -2.55 3.73
N PHE A 45 5.98 -1.38 4.32
CA PHE A 45 6.06 -0.13 3.60
C PHE A 45 7.17 -0.17 2.54
N PHE A 46 8.37 -0.61 2.89
CA PHE A 46 9.47 -0.78 1.94
C PHE A 46 9.11 -1.76 0.80
N GLU A 47 8.50 -2.90 1.13
CA GLU A 47 8.05 -3.88 0.13
C GLU A 47 7.00 -3.30 -0.84
N SER A 48 6.04 -2.53 -0.31
CA SER A 48 4.98 -1.90 -1.10
C SER A 48 5.54 -0.81 -2.01
N VAL A 49 6.38 0.10 -1.49
CA VAL A 49 7.04 1.14 -2.31
C VAL A 49 7.93 0.50 -3.40
N ARG A 50 8.68 -0.55 -3.07
CA ARG A 50 9.47 -1.29 -4.07
C ARG A 50 8.58 -1.87 -5.18
N ARG A 51 7.41 -2.42 -4.83
CA ARG A 51 6.44 -2.92 -5.82
C ARG A 51 5.89 -1.80 -6.69
N VAL A 52 5.54 -0.65 -6.10
CA VAL A 52 5.08 0.52 -6.86
C VAL A 52 6.16 0.96 -7.86
N ASN A 53 7.41 1.07 -7.41
CA ASN A 53 8.52 1.52 -8.25
C ASN A 53 8.77 0.57 -9.45
N ALA A 54 8.68 -0.73 -9.22
CA ALA A 54 8.86 -1.77 -10.24
C ALA A 54 7.63 -2.02 -11.13
N SER A 55 6.53 -1.29 -10.93
CA SER A 55 5.30 -1.48 -11.70
C SER A 55 5.31 -0.74 -13.04
N GLU A 56 4.41 -1.16 -13.93
CA GLU A 56 4.10 -0.49 -15.22
C GLU A 56 3.21 0.76 -15.05
N LEU A 57 3.01 1.25 -13.82
CA LEU A 57 2.34 2.52 -13.59
C LEU A 57 3.18 3.67 -14.15
N THR A 58 2.51 4.73 -14.59
CA THR A 58 3.17 5.97 -14.99
C THR A 58 3.89 6.62 -13.80
N ASP A 59 4.88 7.46 -14.05
CA ASP A 59 5.61 8.14 -12.98
C ASP A 59 4.70 8.98 -12.08
N ALA A 60 3.67 9.62 -12.66
CA ALA A 60 2.67 10.36 -11.90
C ALA A 60 1.87 9.45 -10.95
N GLU A 61 1.41 8.29 -11.44
CA GLU A 61 0.69 7.30 -10.61
C GLU A 61 1.58 6.73 -9.51
N LYS A 62 2.86 6.48 -9.80
CA LYS A 62 3.82 6.00 -8.80
C LYS A 62 4.00 7.04 -7.70
N LEU A 63 4.20 8.32 -8.05
CA LEU A 63 4.37 9.40 -7.09
C LEU A 63 3.12 9.58 -6.20
N GLU A 64 1.93 9.58 -6.79
CA GLU A 64 0.67 9.67 -6.05
C GLU A 64 0.48 8.46 -5.11
N LEU A 65 0.78 7.25 -5.58
CA LEU A 65 0.61 6.04 -4.79
C LEU A 65 1.63 5.92 -3.66
N ILE A 66 2.88 6.30 -3.89
CA ILE A 66 3.91 6.38 -2.85
C ILE A 66 3.50 7.42 -1.80
N SER A 67 3.00 8.58 -2.21
CA SER A 67 2.50 9.61 -1.29
C SER A 67 1.36 9.06 -0.41
N ALA A 68 0.43 8.30 -0.99
CA ALA A 68 -0.63 7.65 -0.22
C ALA A 68 -0.10 6.63 0.80
N TYR A 69 0.89 5.80 0.43
CA TYR A 69 1.54 4.88 1.37
C TYR A 69 2.29 5.62 2.49
N ILE A 70 2.91 6.77 2.21
CA ILE A 70 3.58 7.59 3.23
C ILE A 70 2.55 8.08 4.24
N THR A 71 1.46 8.70 3.79
CA THR A 71 0.39 9.16 4.67
C THR A 71 -0.22 8.02 5.49
N CYS A 72 -0.41 6.84 4.89
CA CYS A 72 -0.90 5.67 5.63
C CYS A 72 0.10 5.23 6.71
N MET A 73 1.39 5.19 6.40
CA MET A 73 2.45 4.83 7.35
C MET A 73 2.51 5.81 8.53
N GLU A 74 2.42 7.12 8.26
CA GLU A 74 2.40 8.17 9.28
C GLU A 74 1.20 7.98 10.22
N LYS A 75 0.00 7.79 9.67
CA LYS A 75 -1.21 7.50 10.47
C LYS A 75 -1.06 6.25 11.34
N LEU A 76 -0.45 5.18 10.82
CA LEU A 76 -0.24 3.96 11.61
C LEU A 76 0.75 4.19 12.76
N LYS A 77 1.77 5.02 12.55
CA LYS A 77 2.74 5.38 13.60
C LYS A 77 2.20 6.33 14.66
N GLU A 78 1.25 7.19 14.32
CA GLU A 78 0.59 8.08 15.29
C GLU A 78 -0.36 7.32 16.22
N ASN A 79 -0.82 6.13 15.81
CA ASN A 79 -1.78 5.31 16.56
C ASN A 79 -1.14 4.14 17.34
N ASP A 80 0.19 3.99 17.26
CA ASP A 80 1.01 3.00 18.00
C ASP A 80 1.52 3.58 19.33
#